data_AF-A0A7Z8W2K5-F1
#
_entry.id   AF-A0A7Z8W2K5-F1
#
_cell.length_a   1.000
_cell.length_b   1.000
_cell.length_c   1.000
_cell.angle_alpha   90.00
_cell.angle_beta   90.00
_cell.angle_gamma   90.00
#
_symmetry.space_group_name_H-M   'P 1'
#
loop_
_entity.id
_entity.type
_entity.pdbx_description
1 polymer ?
#
loop_
_entity_poly.entity_id
_entity_poly.type
_entity_poly.pdbx_seq_one_letter_code
_entity_poly.pdbx_strand_id
1 'polypeptide(L)'
;MELNQMQSLIVPCFCFVVVGIVLLVILKKIPENHGNMTGKDVDKVVKYMKDHKLESCSMNIDANKIEIFSEETGIIRMSSRKARVGKFIERKIED
;
A
#
# COMPACT_ATOMS: atom_id res chain seq x y z
N MET A 1 37.45 -28.28 30.37
CA MET A 1 36.93 -27.08 29.68
C MET A 1 35.72 -26.62 30.47
N GLU A 2 35.90 -25.57 31.25
CA GLU A 2 35.04 -25.17 32.38
C GLU A 2 33.62 -24.78 31.89
N LEU A 3 32.59 -25.20 32.64
CA LEU A 3 31.16 -24.93 32.39
C LEU A 3 30.89 -23.43 32.10
N ASN A 4 31.69 -22.53 32.69
CA ASN A 4 31.63 -21.08 32.51
C ASN A 4 31.97 -20.59 31.09
N GLN A 5 32.85 -21.28 30.36
CA GLN A 5 33.19 -20.86 28.98
C GLN A 5 32.11 -21.24 27.97
N MET A 6 31.41 -22.37 28.17
CA MET A 6 30.26 -22.72 27.33
C MET A 6 29.11 -21.74 27.53
N GLN A 7 28.82 -21.32 28.77
CA GLN A 7 27.79 -20.32 29.04
C GLN A 7 28.11 -18.94 28.45
N SER A 8 29.39 -18.53 28.46
CA SER A 8 29.83 -17.25 27.88
C SER A 8 29.62 -17.13 26.37
N LEU A 9 29.54 -18.25 25.64
CA LEU A 9 29.32 -18.25 24.19
C LEU A 9 27.83 -18.42 23.83
N ILE A 10 27.07 -19.14 24.66
CA ILE A 10 25.65 -19.45 24.43
C ILE A 10 24.77 -18.22 24.67
N VAL A 11 25.02 -17.46 25.74
CA VAL A 11 24.25 -16.27 26.11
C VAL A 11 24.23 -15.21 25.01
N PRO A 12 25.36 -14.76 24.43
CA PRO A 12 25.33 -13.78 23.34
C PRO A 12 24.63 -14.32 22.09
N CYS A 13 24.77 -15.61 21.79
CA CYS A 13 24.13 -16.24 20.64
C CYS A 13 22.59 -16.20 20.77
N PHE A 14 22.06 -16.51 21.95
CA PHE A 14 20.62 -16.38 22.23
C PHE A 14 20.13 -14.92 22.13
N CYS A 15 20.92 -13.95 22.59
CA CYS A 15 20.57 -12.53 22.48
C CYS A 15 20.40 -12.09 21.02
N PHE A 16 21.29 -12.51 20.11
CA PHE A 16 21.17 -12.19 18.68
C PHE A 16 19.92 -12.83 18.05
N VAL A 17 19.59 -14.07 18.43
CA VAL A 17 18.37 -14.75 17.96
C VAL A 17 17.13 -14.00 18.42
N VAL A 18 17.07 -13.59 19.69
CA VAL A 18 15.92 -12.82 20.23
C VAL A 18 15.77 -11.47 19.53
N VAL A 19 16.87 -10.73 19.35
CA VAL A 19 16.85 -9.44 18.63
C VAL A 19 16.41 -9.62 17.17
N GLY A 20 16.89 -10.68 16.49
CA GLY A 20 16.47 -11.01 15.13
C GLY A 20 14.97 -11.32 15.02
N ILE A 21 14.42 -12.07 15.97
CA ILE A 21 12.99 -12.37 16.04
C ILE A 21 12.18 -11.09 16.26
N VAL A 22 12.60 -10.23 17.19
CA VAL A 22 11.94 -8.93 17.44
C VAL A 22 11.95 -8.06 16.18
N LEU A 23 13.07 -8.00 15.46
CA LEU A 23 13.18 -7.23 14.22
C LEU A 23 12.23 -7.77 13.13
N LEU A 24 12.14 -9.10 12.98
CA LEU A 24 11.21 -9.74 12.04
C LEU A 24 9.74 -9.48 12.39
N VAL A 25 9.39 -9.44 13.68
CA VAL A 25 8.03 -9.09 14.13
C VAL A 25 7.70 -7.63 13.80
N ILE A 26 8.66 -6.72 13.95
CA ILE A 26 8.48 -5.30 13.58
C ILE A 26 8.33 -5.15 12.06
N LEU A 27 9.15 -5.84 11.27
CA LEU A 27 9.06 -5.83 9.80
C LEU A 27 7.73 -6.40 9.30
N LYS A 28 7.24 -7.51 9.89
CA LYS A 28 5.92 -8.07 9.57
C LYS A 28 4.75 -7.15 9.94
N LYS A 29 4.96 -6.22 10.87
CA LYS A 29 3.96 -5.22 11.26
C LYS A 29 3.94 -3.99 10.36
N ILE A 30 4.84 -3.86 9.39
CA ILE A 30 4.71 -2.86 8.33
C ILE A 30 3.50 -3.31 7.51
N PRO A 31 2.33 -2.66 7.69
CA PRO A 31 1.16 -3.04 6.92
C PRO A 31 1.50 -2.71 5.47
N GLU A 32 1.35 -3.68 4.58
CA GLU A 32 1.32 -3.41 3.14
C GLU A 32 0.22 -2.37 2.94
N ASN A 33 0.61 -1.12 2.72
CA ASN A 33 -0.32 0.02 2.69
C ASN A 33 -1.19 0.01 1.42
N HIS A 34 -1.06 -1.04 0.62
CA HIS A 34 -1.94 -1.38 -0.49
C HIS A 34 -3.23 -1.97 0.08
N GLY A 35 -4.14 -1.09 0.52
CA GLY A 35 -5.43 -1.54 1.02
C GLY A 35 -6.16 -2.38 -0.03
N ASN A 36 -6.49 -3.62 0.29
CA ASN A 36 -7.14 -4.58 -0.62
C ASN A 36 -8.26 -3.95 -1.45
N MET A 37 -8.24 -4.13 -2.77
CA MET A 37 -9.19 -3.49 -3.70
C MET A 37 -10.62 -4.00 -3.45
N THR A 38 -11.60 -3.11 -3.38
CA THR A 38 -13.02 -3.46 -3.21
C THR A 38 -13.78 -3.28 -4.52
N GLY A 39 -14.95 -3.91 -4.65
CA GLY A 39 -15.82 -3.71 -5.83
C GLY A 39 -16.18 -2.24 -6.07
N LYS A 40 -16.36 -1.45 -5.00
CA LYS A 40 -16.60 0.00 -5.12
C LYS A 40 -15.42 0.77 -5.70
N ASP A 41 -14.20 0.28 -5.50
CA ASP A 41 -13.00 0.87 -6.08
C ASP A 41 -12.97 0.56 -7.59
N VAL A 42 -13.31 -0.66 -7.98
CA VAL A 42 -13.47 -1.06 -9.40
C VAL A 42 -14.54 -0.20 -10.08
N ASP A 43 -15.70 0.01 -9.46
CA ASP A 43 -16.78 0.83 -10.03
C ASP A 43 -16.32 2.27 -10.30
N LYS A 44 -15.46 2.84 -9.45
CA LYS A 44 -14.89 4.18 -9.65
C LYS A 44 -13.92 4.22 -10.83
N VAL A 45 -13.10 3.19 -10.98
CA VAL A 45 -12.17 3.02 -12.12
C VAL A 45 -12.94 2.88 -13.42
N VAL A 46 -13.92 1.96 -13.46
CA VAL A 46 -14.78 1.76 -14.64
C VAL A 46 -15.54 3.02 -15.00
N LYS A 47 -16.05 3.76 -14.00
CA LYS A 47 -16.70 5.04 -14.25
C LYS A 47 -15.74 6.06 -14.85
N TYR A 48 -14.51 6.18 -14.33
CA TYR A 48 -13.49 7.04 -14.92
C TYR A 48 -13.19 6.68 -16.38
N MET A 49 -12.98 5.40 -16.68
CA MET A 49 -12.74 4.93 -18.04
C MET A 49 -13.92 5.25 -18.98
N LYS A 50 -15.16 5.07 -18.51
CA LYS A 50 -16.36 5.41 -19.29
C LYS A 50 -16.52 6.91 -19.54
N ASP A 51 -16.33 7.72 -18.50
CA ASP A 51 -16.49 9.17 -18.58
C ASP A 51 -15.48 9.79 -19.58
N HIS A 52 -14.28 9.20 -19.67
CA HIS A 52 -13.18 9.68 -20.51
C HIS A 52 -12.93 8.84 -21.77
N LYS A 53 -13.75 7.82 -22.03
CA LYS A 53 -13.64 6.89 -23.18
C LYS A 53 -12.26 6.23 -23.32
N LEU A 54 -11.71 5.75 -22.21
CA LEU A 54 -10.37 5.15 -22.15
C LEU A 54 -10.43 3.63 -22.18
N GLU A 55 -9.49 3.01 -22.90
CA GLU A 55 -9.32 1.55 -22.91
C GLU A 55 -8.52 1.07 -21.69
N SER A 56 -7.64 1.92 -21.16
CA SER A 56 -6.86 1.62 -19.96
C SER A 56 -6.65 2.88 -19.10
N CYS A 57 -6.34 2.68 -17.83
CA CYS A 57 -5.93 3.75 -16.93
C CYS A 57 -5.02 3.20 -15.84
N SER A 58 -4.21 4.08 -15.26
CA SER A 58 -3.41 3.78 -14.08
C SER A 58 -4.18 4.18 -12.83
N MET A 59 -3.97 3.44 -11.74
CA MET A 59 -4.57 3.77 -10.46
C MET A 59 -3.57 3.57 -9.32
N ASN A 60 -3.70 4.42 -8.30
CA ASN A 60 -3.04 4.26 -7.03
C ASN A 60 -4.10 4.13 -5.92
N ILE A 61 -3.96 3.14 -5.06
CA ILE A 61 -4.92 2.83 -3.99
C ILE A 61 -4.19 2.90 -2.66
N ASP A 62 -4.67 3.81 -1.81
CA ASP A 62 -4.29 3.92 -0.41
C ASP A 62 -5.40 3.33 0.48
N ALA A 63 -5.15 3.30 1.80
CA ALA A 63 -6.16 2.91 2.78
C ALA A 63 -7.45 3.75 2.72
N ASN A 64 -7.36 5.04 2.35
CA ASN A 64 -8.48 6.00 2.44
C ASN A 64 -8.96 6.55 1.11
N LYS A 65 -8.10 6.55 0.08
CA LYS A 65 -8.37 7.19 -1.21
C LYS A 65 -7.94 6.28 -2.36
N ILE A 66 -8.58 6.50 -3.49
CA ILE A 66 -8.19 5.97 -4.79
C ILE A 66 -7.92 7.16 -5.70
N GLU A 67 -6.80 7.11 -6.41
CA GLU A 67 -6.39 8.07 -7.43
C GLU A 67 -6.34 7.32 -8.75
N ILE A 68 -7.04 7.83 -9.77
CA ILE A 68 -7.15 7.22 -11.09
C ILE A 68 -6.64 8.26 -12.07
N PHE A 69 -5.72 7.88 -12.95
CA PHE A 69 -5.14 8.79 -13.92
C PHE A 69 -4.89 8.09 -15.25
N SER A 70 -4.82 8.88 -16.32
CA SER A 70 -4.38 8.39 -17.62
C SER A 70 -3.47 9.43 -18.25
N GLU A 71 -2.35 8.97 -18.80
CA GLU A 71 -1.42 9.81 -19.56
C GLU A 71 -2.09 10.38 -20.82
N GLU A 72 -3.07 9.66 -21.39
CA GLU A 72 -3.82 10.10 -22.58
C GLU A 72 -4.63 11.38 -22.34
N THR A 73 -5.21 11.52 -21.15
CA THR A 73 -6.08 12.66 -20.81
C THR A 73 -5.37 13.73 -20.00
N GLY A 74 -4.28 13.37 -19.31
CA GLY A 74 -3.64 14.21 -18.31
C GLY A 74 -4.57 14.55 -17.14
N ILE A 75 -5.65 13.80 -16.93
CA ILE A 75 -6.61 14.02 -15.85
C ILE A 75 -6.31 13.03 -14.72
N ILE A 76 -6.25 13.55 -13.50
CA ILE A 76 -6.17 12.79 -12.27
C ILE A 76 -7.50 12.94 -11.53
N ARG A 77 -8.21 11.83 -11.35
CA ARG A 77 -9.44 11.74 -10.57
C ARG A 77 -9.18 11.10 -9.22
N MET A 78 -9.47 11.83 -8.16
CA MET A 78 -9.30 11.38 -6.78
C MET A 78 -10.65 11.15 -6.12
N SER A 79 -10.82 10.04 -5.42
CA SER A 79 -12.03 9.77 -4.64
C SER A 79 -11.68 9.10 -3.31
N SER A 80 -12.41 9.43 -2.24
CA SER A 80 -12.30 8.66 -1.00
C SER A 80 -12.90 7.28 -1.20
N ARG A 81 -12.26 6.23 -0.68
CA ARG A 81 -12.76 4.84 -0.78
C ARG A 81 -14.14 4.65 -0.15
N LYS A 82 -14.41 5.39 0.94
CA LYS A 82 -15.72 5.39 1.61
C LYS A 82 -16.80 6.20 0.87
N ALA A 83 -16.40 7.09 -0.03
CA ALA A 83 -17.34 7.93 -0.77
C ALA A 83 -18.08 7.12 -1.85
N ARG A 84 -19.28 7.61 -2.20
CA ARG A 84 -20.07 7.09 -3.34
C ARG A 84 -19.27 7.26 -4.63
N VAL A 85 -19.49 6.37 -5.59
CA VAL A 85 -18.76 6.33 -6.89
C VAL A 85 -18.76 7.69 -7.62
N GLY A 86 -19.85 8.46 -7.52
CA GLY A 86 -19.95 9.78 -8.14
C GLY A 86 -19.29 10.95 -7.40
N LYS A 87 -18.70 10.74 -6.22
CA LYS A 87 -18.06 11.82 -5.45
C LYS A 87 -16.54 11.74 -5.63
N PHE A 88 -16.01 12.63 -6.44
CA PHE A 88 -14.60 12.72 -6.78
C PHE A 88 -14.17 14.17 -6.99
N ILE A 89 -12.86 14.38 -7.02
CA ILE A 89 -12.20 15.63 -7.38
C ILE A 89 -11.33 15.33 -8.59
N GLU A 90 -11.42 16.16 -9.63
CA GLU A 90 -10.56 16.05 -10.81
C GLU A 90 -9.54 17.18 -10.82
N ARG A 91 -8.33 16.86 -11.25
CA ARG A 91 -7.25 17.81 -11.52
C ARG A 91 -6.64 17.49 -12.86
N LYS A 92 -6.22 18.50 -13.59
CA LYS A 92 -5.44 18.34 -14.82
C LYS A 92 -3.96 18.48 -14.47
N ILE A 93 -3.12 17.64 -15.06
CA ILE A 93 -1.67 17.79 -14.99
C ILE A 93 -1.34 18.96 -15.92
N GLU A 94 -0.95 20.09 -15.34
CA GLU A 94 -0.35 21.21 -16.08
C GLU A 94 1.17 20.98 -16.10
N ASP A 95 1.75 21.04 -17.30
CA ASP A 95 3.20 20.96 -17.53
C ASP A 95 3.93 22.23 -17.06
#